data_AF-A0A7Y9LB94-F1
#
_entry.id   AF-A0A7Y9LB94-F1
#
_cell.length_a   1.000
_cell.length_b   1.000
_cell.length_c   1.000
_cell.angle_alpha   90.00
_cell.angle_beta   90.00
_cell.angle_gamma   90.00
#
_symmetry.space_group_name_H-M   'P 1'
#
loop_
_entity.id
_entity.type
_entity.pdbx_description
1 polymer ?
#
loop_
_entity_poly.entity_id
_entity_poly.type
_entity_poly.pdbx_seq_one_letter_code
_entity_poly.pdbx_strand_id
1 'polypeptide(L)'
;MVEAWWQHGAASILSTAGDVDTMIDSMVRSGADYSVASLTCPDRPTLPSGLPDHELRIAALCTRGGILYGGPADGEDGTWYAVGTLADEPPVEYFHLGKDEEWPADSLVPIDLVRAAVKDFMINGGERPTGVEWRPWPG
;
A
#
# COMPACT_ATOMS: atom_id res chain seq x y z
N MET A 1 -1.22 6.72 -13.89
CA MET A 1 -0.65 5.36 -14.04
C MET A 1 0.19 5.09 -12.81
N VAL A 2 0.24 3.85 -12.32
CA VAL A 2 1.01 3.48 -11.11
C VAL A 2 1.86 2.24 -11.40
N GLU A 3 3.08 2.23 -10.91
CA GLU A 3 3.96 1.06 -10.91
C GLU A 3 3.85 0.33 -9.58
N ALA A 4 3.56 -0.97 -9.61
CA ALA A 4 3.43 -1.80 -8.42
C ALA A 4 4.44 -2.94 -8.40
N TRP A 5 5.26 -2.97 -7.35
CA TRP A 5 6.31 -3.95 -7.09
C TRP A 5 5.87 -4.88 -5.96
N TRP A 6 5.54 -6.14 -6.28
CA TRP A 6 5.00 -7.10 -5.30
C TRP A 6 5.49 -8.54 -5.50
N GLN A 7 6.09 -8.84 -6.65
CA GLN A 7 6.73 -10.11 -6.97
C GLN A 7 8.10 -9.84 -7.60
N HIS A 8 8.96 -10.85 -7.65
CA HIS A 8 10.24 -10.71 -8.36
C HIS A 8 10.02 -10.51 -9.87
N GLY A 9 10.83 -9.64 -10.48
CA GLY A 9 10.80 -9.38 -11.92
C GLY A 9 10.44 -7.93 -12.22
N ALA A 10 9.43 -7.73 -13.07
CA ALA A 10 8.99 -6.40 -13.50
C ALA A 10 7.81 -5.90 -12.68
N ALA A 11 7.70 -4.57 -12.55
CA ALA A 11 6.53 -3.91 -11.98
C ALA A 11 5.26 -4.28 -12.74
N SER A 12 4.15 -4.43 -12.01
CA SER A 12 2.82 -4.41 -12.59
C SER A 12 2.40 -2.97 -12.87
N ILE A 13 1.99 -2.68 -14.09
CA ILE A 13 1.50 -1.34 -14.45
C ILE A 13 -0.01 -1.28 -14.23
N LEU A 14 -0.44 -0.38 -13.35
CA LEU A 14 -1.85 -0.16 -13.03
C LEU A 14 -2.32 1.12 -13.70
N SER A 15 -3.31 0.99 -14.57
CA SER A 15 -3.90 2.10 -15.34
C SER A 15 -5.42 2.17 -15.22
N THR A 16 -6.05 1.08 -14.76
CA THR A 16 -7.49 0.96 -14.59
C THR A 16 -7.83 0.38 -13.22
N ALA A 17 -9.07 0.59 -12.78
CA ALA A 17 -9.57 -0.04 -11.56
C ALA A 17 -9.54 -1.58 -11.64
N GLY A 18 -9.69 -2.15 -12.85
CA GLY A 18 -9.59 -3.59 -13.09
C GLY A 18 -8.17 -4.14 -12.91
N ASP A 19 -7.14 -3.35 -13.25
CA ASP A 19 -5.74 -3.72 -13.03
C ASP A 19 -5.47 -3.84 -11.53
N VAL A 20 -5.95 -2.87 -10.75
CA VAL A 20 -5.87 -2.89 -9.28
C VAL A 20 -6.53 -4.14 -8.72
N ASP A 21 -7.74 -4.44 -9.18
CA ASP A 21 -8.48 -5.59 -8.66
C ASP A 21 -7.77 -6.92 -8.99
N THR A 22 -7.25 -7.04 -10.21
CA THR A 22 -6.51 -8.21 -10.67
C THR A 22 -5.20 -8.41 -9.92
N MET A 23 -4.48 -7.32 -9.61
CA MET A 23 -3.24 -7.37 -8.83
C MET A 23 -3.52 -7.88 -7.41
N ILE A 24 -4.49 -7.27 -6.71
CA ILE A 24 -4.83 -7.64 -5.33
C ILE A 24 -5.35 -9.09 -5.27
N ASP A 25 -6.17 -9.51 -6.23
CA ASP A 25 -6.58 -10.92 -6.34
C ASP A 25 -5.39 -11.87 -6.48
N SER A 26 -4.36 -11.45 -7.21
CA SER A 26 -3.15 -12.25 -7.42
C SER A 26 -2.32 -12.33 -6.15
N MET A 27 -2.14 -11.23 -5.42
CA MET A 27 -1.47 -11.22 -4.11
C MET A 27 -2.18 -12.16 -3.12
N VAL A 28 -3.50 -12.05 -3.00
CA VAL A 28 -4.29 -12.89 -2.10
C VAL A 28 -4.17 -14.38 -2.46
N ARG A 29 -4.16 -14.73 -3.75
CA ARG A 29 -3.95 -16.12 -4.20
C ARG A 29 -2.54 -16.64 -3.95
N SER A 30 -1.54 -15.76 -4.07
CA SER A 30 -0.13 -16.09 -3.87
C SER A 30 0.22 -16.32 -2.40
N GLY A 31 -0.56 -15.75 -1.47
CA GLY A 31 -0.38 -15.96 -0.03
C GLY A 31 0.75 -15.12 0.56
N ALA A 32 1.31 -15.58 1.68
CA ALA A 32 2.20 -14.79 2.53
C ALA A 32 3.44 -14.26 1.79
N ASP A 33 4.08 -15.07 0.94
CA ASP A 33 5.35 -14.74 0.26
C ASP A 33 5.29 -13.50 -0.63
N TYR A 34 4.09 -13.12 -1.09
CA TYR A 34 3.84 -11.98 -1.98
C TYR A 34 2.69 -11.12 -1.45
N SER A 35 2.62 -10.98 -0.13
CA SER A 35 1.53 -10.29 0.57
C SER A 35 1.69 -8.78 0.64
N VAL A 36 2.85 -8.21 0.24
CA VAL A 36 3.10 -6.76 0.26
C VAL A 36 3.45 -6.25 -1.13
N ALA A 37 2.90 -5.09 -1.49
CA ALA A 37 3.21 -4.37 -2.71
C ALA A 37 3.64 -2.93 -2.39
N SER A 38 4.69 -2.47 -3.07
CA SER A 38 5.16 -1.08 -3.10
C SER A 38 4.69 -0.41 -4.39
N LEU A 39 3.97 0.70 -4.27
CA LEU A 39 3.34 1.41 -5.38
C LEU A 39 3.86 2.85 -5.49
N THR A 40 4.20 3.27 -6.70
CA THR A 40 4.66 4.64 -6.99
C THR A 40 4.01 5.17 -8.26
N CYS A 41 3.81 6.49 -8.33
CA CYS A 41 3.33 7.18 -9.52
C CYS A 41 4.53 7.76 -10.30
N PRO A 42 4.85 7.24 -11.50
CA PRO A 42 6.01 7.71 -12.27
C PRO A 42 5.92 9.17 -12.72
N ASP A 43 4.71 9.73 -12.76
CA ASP A 43 4.47 11.11 -13.17
C ASP A 43 4.77 12.13 -12.05
N ARG A 44 5.03 11.66 -10.81
CA ARG A 44 5.42 12.52 -9.69
C ARG A 44 6.91 12.86 -9.69
N PRO A 45 7.30 13.98 -9.06
CA PRO A 45 8.70 14.35 -8.92
C PRO A 45 9.52 13.26 -8.22
N THR A 46 10.80 13.20 -8.56
CA THR A 46 11.78 12.43 -7.79
C THR A 46 12.54 13.34 -6.83
N LEU A 47 13.02 12.76 -5.74
CA LEU A 47 13.98 13.39 -4.86
C LEU A 47 15.31 13.63 -5.60
N PRO A 48 16.20 14.52 -5.11
CA PRO A 48 17.52 14.72 -5.72
C PRO A 48 18.38 13.46 -5.84
N SER A 49 18.09 12.43 -5.04
CA SER A 49 18.69 11.09 -5.13
C SER A 49 18.26 10.28 -6.35
N GLY A 50 17.22 10.73 -7.08
CA GLY A 50 16.58 10.00 -8.17
C GLY A 50 15.52 8.99 -7.71
N LEU A 51 15.26 8.88 -6.41
CA LEU A 51 14.22 8.03 -5.86
C LEU A 51 12.84 8.72 -5.91
N PRO A 52 11.73 7.98 -5.94
CA PRO A 52 10.39 8.54 -5.79
C PRO A 52 10.26 9.40 -4.52
N ASP A 53 9.52 10.50 -4.59
CA ASP A 53 9.20 11.36 -3.43
C ASP A 53 8.09 10.79 -2.53
N HIS A 54 7.43 9.74 -2.99
CA HIS A 54 6.28 9.12 -2.33
C HIS A 54 6.24 7.62 -2.61
N GLU A 55 5.54 6.89 -1.76
CA GLU A 55 5.24 5.47 -1.91
C GLU A 55 3.92 5.14 -1.21
N LEU A 56 3.04 4.39 -1.87
CA LEU A 56 1.97 3.68 -1.19
C LEU A 56 2.37 2.22 -1.04
N ARG A 57 2.45 1.72 0.18
CA ARG A 57 2.66 0.30 0.46
C ARG A 57 1.36 -0.32 0.94
N ILE A 58 1.01 -1.46 0.37
CA ILE A 58 -0.18 -2.20 0.77
C ILE A 58 0.17 -3.64 1.11
N ALA A 59 -0.45 -4.13 2.17
CA ALA A 59 -0.49 -5.52 2.55
C ALA A 59 -1.84 -6.13 2.14
N ALA A 60 -1.84 -7.37 1.65
CA ALA A 60 -3.03 -8.09 1.24
C ALA A 60 -2.85 -9.59 1.54
N LEU A 61 -3.67 -10.12 2.46
CA LEU A 61 -3.70 -11.54 2.78
C LEU A 61 -5.14 -11.98 3.12
N CYS A 62 -5.63 -13.01 2.43
CA CYS A 62 -7.01 -13.48 2.55
C CYS A 62 -8.02 -12.33 2.33
N THR A 63 -8.77 -11.94 3.37
CA THR A 63 -9.82 -10.92 3.31
C THR A 63 -9.41 -9.58 3.96
N ARG A 64 -8.13 -9.41 4.30
CA ARG A 64 -7.62 -8.29 5.08
C ARG A 64 -6.26 -7.80 4.59
N GLY A 65 -5.84 -6.66 5.10
CA GLY A 65 -4.60 -6.02 4.67
C GLY A 65 -4.18 -4.85 5.55
N GLY A 66 -3.22 -4.10 5.05
CA GLY A 66 -2.70 -2.87 5.66
C GLY A 66 -2.41 -1.85 4.57
N ILE A 67 -2.44 -0.57 4.91
CA ILE A 67 -2.13 0.52 3.99
C ILE A 67 -1.16 1.48 4.68
N LEU A 68 -0.06 1.79 4.02
CA LEU A 68 0.98 2.70 4.46
C LEU A 68 1.25 3.70 3.33
N TYR A 69 1.42 4.96 3.68
CA TYR A 69 1.89 5.99 2.76
C TYR A 69 3.14 6.66 3.32
N GLY A 70 4.18 6.75 2.50
CA GLY A 70 5.39 7.54 2.77
C GLY A 70 5.50 8.67 1.75
N GLY A 71 5.93 9.85 2.18
CA GLY A 71 6.13 11.02 1.30
C GLY A 71 5.55 12.30 1.88
N PRO A 72 5.33 13.34 1.07
CA PRO A 72 4.68 14.56 1.51
C PRO A 72 3.17 14.34 1.69
N ALA A 73 2.61 14.78 2.81
CA ALA A 73 1.17 14.87 3.08
C ALA A 73 0.88 15.99 4.09
N ASP A 74 -0.22 16.71 3.91
CA ASP A 74 -0.65 17.81 4.79
C ASP A 74 0.42 18.89 5.05
N GLY A 75 1.38 19.05 4.14
CA GLY A 75 2.48 20.03 4.26
C GLY A 75 3.71 19.52 5.02
N GLU A 76 3.77 18.25 5.38
CA GLU A 76 4.91 17.62 6.07
C GLU A 76 5.36 16.36 5.32
N ASP A 77 6.66 16.04 5.38
CA ASP A 77 7.18 14.74 4.92
C ASP A 77 7.11 13.73 6.07
N GLY A 78 6.66 12.51 5.77
CA GLY A 78 6.51 11.51 6.82
C GLY A 78 6.10 10.13 6.33
N THR A 79 5.69 9.31 7.28
CA THR A 79 5.09 8.00 7.04
C THR A 79 3.85 7.87 7.88
N TRP A 80 2.76 7.41 7.28
CA TRP A 80 1.48 7.22 7.92
C TRP A 80 0.93 5.84 7.56
N TYR A 81 0.10 5.29 8.44
CA TYR A 81 -0.66 4.08 8.17
C TYR A 81 -2.16 4.35 8.31
N ALA A 82 -2.96 3.55 7.60
CA ALA A 82 -4.40 3.56 7.77
C ALA A 82 -4.78 2.88 9.08
N VAL A 83 -5.57 3.57 9.90
CA VAL A 83 -6.14 2.99 11.12
C VAL A 83 -7.13 1.91 10.72
N GLY A 84 -6.87 0.72 11.25
CA GLY A 84 -7.65 -0.47 11.06
C GLY A 84 -9.04 -0.38 11.68
N THR A 85 -10.00 -0.99 11.02
CA THR A 85 -11.37 -1.16 11.53
C THR A 85 -11.63 -2.59 12.01
N LEU A 86 -10.60 -3.45 11.98
CA LEU A 86 -10.66 -4.86 12.39
C LEU A 86 -9.92 -5.09 13.71
N ALA A 87 -10.12 -4.21 14.69
CA ALA A 87 -9.34 -4.15 15.93
C ALA A 87 -9.40 -5.42 16.82
N ASP A 88 -10.42 -6.27 16.64
CA ASP A 88 -10.60 -7.51 17.41
C ASP A 88 -9.97 -8.75 16.75
N GLU A 89 -9.42 -8.61 15.54
CA GLU A 89 -8.79 -9.72 14.82
C GLU A 89 -7.32 -9.89 15.23
N PRO A 90 -6.80 -11.14 15.27
CA PRO A 90 -5.41 -11.36 15.64
C PRO A 90 -4.46 -10.72 14.60
N PRO A 91 -3.31 -10.18 15.05
CA PRO A 91 -2.29 -9.63 14.17
C PRO A 91 -1.88 -10.59 13.06
N VAL A 92 -1.47 -10.03 11.92
CA VAL A 92 -0.97 -10.77 10.76
C VAL A 92 0.47 -10.40 10.54
N GLU A 93 1.33 -11.40 10.36
CA GLU A 93 2.68 -11.18 9.84
C GLU A 93 2.59 -10.99 8.32
N TYR A 94 3.02 -9.83 7.84
CA TYR A 94 3.12 -9.54 6.42
C TYR A 94 4.57 -9.66 5.98
N PHE A 95 4.78 -10.21 4.78
CA PHE A 95 6.11 -10.42 4.22
C PHE A 95 6.27 -9.59 2.95
N HIS A 96 7.29 -8.73 2.95
CA HIS A 96 7.70 -7.97 1.79
C HIS A 96 9.03 -8.52 1.25
N LEU A 97 8.98 -9.18 0.09
CA LEU A 97 10.16 -9.75 -0.60
C LEU A 97 11.05 -10.62 0.33
N GLY A 98 10.43 -11.41 1.21
CA GLY A 98 11.14 -12.34 2.11
C GLY A 98 11.68 -11.70 3.39
N LYS A 99 11.24 -10.48 3.75
CA LYS A 99 11.48 -9.87 5.06
C LYS A 99 10.17 -9.67 5.81
N ASP A 100 10.19 -9.99 7.10
CA ASP A 100 9.12 -9.65 8.03
C ASP A 100 8.96 -8.14 8.03
N GLU A 101 7.73 -7.67 7.83
CA GLU A 101 7.39 -6.27 8.00
C GLU A 101 6.43 -6.17 9.19
N GLU A 102 6.88 -5.49 10.25
CA GLU A 102 6.04 -5.24 11.42
C GLU A 102 5.11 -4.07 11.12
N TRP A 103 3.81 -4.35 11.13
CA TRP A 103 2.77 -3.34 11.00
C TRP A 103 2.15 -3.03 12.37
N PRO A 104 1.71 -1.79 12.64
CA PRO A 104 1.00 -1.45 13.87
C PRO A 104 -0.19 -2.39 14.10
N ALA A 105 -0.42 -2.78 15.35
CA ALA A 105 -1.48 -3.74 15.68
C ALA A 105 -2.88 -3.24 15.30
N ASP A 106 -3.08 -1.92 15.30
CA ASP A 106 -4.31 -1.24 14.91
C ASP A 106 -4.32 -0.81 13.43
N SER A 107 -3.53 -1.42 12.55
CA SER A 107 -3.47 -1.08 11.10
C SER A 107 -4.33 -1.98 10.20
N LEU A 108 -5.00 -2.98 10.79
CA LEU A 108 -5.68 -4.03 10.03
C LEU A 108 -7.00 -3.55 9.41
N VAL A 109 -7.07 -3.55 8.08
CA VAL A 109 -8.23 -3.09 7.30
C VAL A 109 -8.85 -4.20 6.44
N PRO A 110 -10.14 -4.10 6.07
CA PRO A 110 -10.75 -4.99 5.08
C PRO A 110 -10.06 -4.85 3.71
N ILE A 111 -9.96 -5.96 2.95
CA ILE A 111 -9.32 -5.94 1.63
C ILE A 111 -9.99 -4.97 0.64
N ASP A 112 -11.31 -4.75 0.78
CA ASP A 112 -12.04 -3.78 -0.04
C ASP A 112 -11.57 -2.34 0.19
N LEU A 113 -11.13 -2.02 1.41
CA LEU A 113 -10.54 -0.72 1.72
C LEU A 113 -9.16 -0.57 1.08
N VAL A 114 -8.37 -1.65 1.05
CA VAL A 114 -7.08 -1.69 0.31
C VAL A 114 -7.32 -1.42 -1.18
N ARG A 115 -8.30 -2.09 -1.79
CA ARG A 115 -8.68 -1.84 -3.20
C ARG A 115 -9.09 -0.40 -3.43
N ALA A 116 -9.93 0.16 -2.56
CA ALA A 116 -10.39 1.53 -2.67
C ALA A 116 -9.22 2.52 -2.56
N ALA A 117 -8.30 2.31 -1.60
CA ALA A 117 -7.14 3.17 -1.40
C ALA A 117 -6.17 3.15 -2.60
N VAL A 118 -5.89 1.99 -3.18
CA VAL A 118 -5.03 1.90 -4.38
C VAL A 118 -5.69 2.57 -5.58
N LYS A 119 -7.02 2.43 -5.74
CA LYS A 119 -7.77 3.13 -6.81
C LYS A 119 -7.72 4.64 -6.62
N ASP A 120 -7.91 5.12 -5.39
CA ASP A 120 -7.83 6.56 -5.07
C ASP A 120 -6.42 7.09 -5.34
N PHE A 121 -5.38 6.42 -4.85
CA PHE A 121 -3.97 6.73 -5.11
C PHE A 121 -3.66 6.83 -6.62
N MET A 122 -4.20 5.90 -7.41
CA MET A 122 -4.01 5.93 -8.86
C MET A 122 -4.73 7.11 -9.53
N ILE A 123 -5.92 7.48 -9.05
CA ILE A 123 -6.76 8.55 -9.62
C ILE A 123 -6.27 9.93 -9.20
N ASN A 124 -5.81 10.07 -7.96
CA ASN A 124 -5.39 11.35 -7.36
C ASN A 124 -3.94 11.73 -7.72
N GLY A 125 -3.26 10.92 -8.55
CA GLY A 125 -1.91 11.21 -9.01
C GLY A 125 -0.80 10.75 -8.07
N GLY A 126 -1.08 9.83 -7.14
CA GLY A 126 -0.11 9.33 -6.18
C GLY A 126 -0.09 10.11 -4.87
N GLU A 127 -1.13 10.86 -4.57
CA GLU A 127 -1.32 11.52 -3.27
C GLU A 127 -1.86 10.55 -2.23
N ARG A 128 -1.64 10.86 -0.94
CA ARG A 128 -2.14 10.03 0.16
C ARG A 128 -3.66 9.83 0.04
N PRO A 129 -4.17 8.58 -0.04
CA PRO A 129 -5.60 8.28 -0.18
C PRO A 129 -6.47 8.94 0.89
N THR A 130 -7.67 9.38 0.51
CA THR A 130 -8.55 10.17 1.40
C THR A 130 -9.64 9.33 2.08
N GLY A 131 -9.90 8.12 1.59
CA GLY A 131 -10.96 7.23 2.08
C GLY A 131 -10.64 6.46 3.37
N VAL A 132 -9.55 6.80 4.06
CA VAL A 132 -9.09 6.13 5.29
C VAL A 132 -8.68 7.14 6.36
N GLU A 133 -8.77 6.75 7.63
CA GLU A 133 -8.20 7.51 8.73
C GLU A 133 -6.69 7.24 8.80
N TRP A 134 -5.86 8.28 8.85
CA TRP A 134 -4.41 8.14 8.91
C TRP A 134 -3.86 8.46 10.29
N ARG A 135 -2.85 7.69 10.70
CA ARG A 135 -2.01 8.02 11.85
C ARG A 135 -0.54 8.02 11.44
N PRO A 136 0.30 8.89 12.06
CA PRO A 136 1.74 8.81 11.88
C PRO A 136 2.25 7.42 12.26
N TRP A 137 3.21 6.90 11.50
CA TRP A 137 3.86 5.63 11.80
C TRP A 137 4.53 5.69 13.19
N PRO A 138 4.33 4.67 14.04
CA PRO A 138 4.98 4.63 15.35
C PRO A 138 6.49 4.44 15.16
N GLY A 139 7.29 5.33 15.74
CA GLY A 139 8.75 5.26 15.71
C GLY A 139 9.34 4.24 16.67
#